data_AF-A0A2K8ZA22-F1
#
_entry.id   AF-A0A2K8ZA22-F1
#
_cell.length_a   1.000
_cell.length_b   1.000
_cell.length_c   1.000
_cell.angle_alpha   90.00
_cell.angle_beta   90.00
_cell.angle_gamma   90.00
#
_symmetry.space_group_name_H-M   'P 1'
#
loop_
_entity.id
_entity.type
_entity.pdbx_description
1 polymer ?
#
loop_
_entity_poly.entity_id
_entity_poly.type
_entity_poly.pdbx_seq_one_letter_code
_entity_poly.pdbx_strand_id
1 'polypeptide(L)'
;MPFGAVEEQIIDAAKNYSTVLHKATELVSQATDDLFSGTPATIYLKKMGHRQLTSEELKNIITALGSAEDKQIVQDFQQAQLELSQRLQNTKNIGLLLKQAKIPYQQAYARFSRSDLWKPEQMIQIMEVLRRLQL
;
A
#
# COMPACT_ATOMS: atom_id res chain seq x y z
N MET A 1 12.30 -4.57 18.86
CA MET A 1 13.46 -5.14 18.13
C MET A 1 14.13 -3.94 17.50
N PRO A 2 15.46 -3.78 17.52
CA PRO A 2 16.04 -2.59 16.90
C PRO A 2 15.65 -2.51 15.41
N PHE A 3 15.40 -1.30 14.94
CA PHE A 3 15.17 -1.01 13.52
C PHE A 3 16.35 -1.54 12.68
N GLY A 4 16.07 -2.36 11.66
CA GLY A 4 17.10 -3.05 10.88
C GLY A 4 16.77 -3.16 9.39
N ALA A 5 17.45 -4.09 8.72
CA ALA A 5 17.38 -4.24 7.25
C ALA A 5 15.98 -4.61 6.76
N VAL A 6 15.21 -5.38 7.53
CA VAL A 6 13.83 -5.75 7.20
C VAL A 6 12.93 -4.50 7.20
N GLU A 7 13.09 -3.62 8.17
CA GLU A 7 12.30 -2.39 8.22
C GLU A 7 12.64 -1.39 7.11
N GLU A 8 13.89 -1.35 6.65
CA GLU A 8 14.29 -0.62 5.44
C GLU A 8 13.61 -1.20 4.19
N GLN A 9 13.61 -2.53 4.04
CA GLN A 9 12.95 -3.21 2.92
C GLN A 9 11.45 -2.91 2.85
N ILE A 10 10.77 -2.82 4.00
CA ILE A 10 9.35 -2.46 4.04
C ILE A 10 9.10 -1.03 3.56
N ILE A 11 9.99 -0.08 3.90
CA ILE A 11 9.90 1.30 3.40
C ILE A 11 10.12 1.33 1.89
N ASP A 12 11.14 0.64 1.39
CA ASP A 12 11.46 0.64 -0.03
C ASP A 12 10.35 -0.02 -0.84
N ALA A 13 9.79 -1.14 -0.37
CA ALA A 13 8.63 -1.77 -0.98
C ALA A 13 7.42 -0.82 -1.03
N ALA A 14 7.14 -0.07 0.05
CA ALA A 14 6.05 0.90 0.07
C ALA A 14 6.28 2.07 -0.90
N LYS A 15 7.51 2.59 -0.99
CA LYS A 15 7.87 3.68 -1.93
C LYS A 15 7.79 3.21 -3.38
N ASN A 16 8.32 2.03 -3.68
CA ASN A 16 8.29 1.43 -5.01
C ASN A 16 6.84 1.19 -5.43
N TYR A 17 6.01 0.65 -4.53
CA TYR A 17 4.60 0.44 -4.83
C TYR A 17 3.83 1.74 -5.06
N SER A 18 4.09 2.80 -4.27
CA SER A 18 3.51 4.13 -4.52
C SER A 18 3.87 4.65 -5.92
N THR A 19 5.11 4.42 -6.36
CA THR A 19 5.56 4.76 -7.72
C THR A 19 4.81 3.96 -8.79
N VAL A 20 4.64 2.65 -8.57
CA VAL A 20 3.90 1.78 -9.51
C VAL A 20 2.42 2.14 -9.56
N LEU A 21 1.81 2.56 -8.45
CA LEU A 21 0.43 3.09 -8.44
C LEU A 21 0.29 4.34 -9.31
N HIS A 22 1.29 5.24 -9.29
CA HIS A 22 1.28 6.40 -10.18
C HIS A 22 1.37 5.96 -11.65
N LYS A 23 2.28 5.05 -12.00
CA LYS A 23 2.37 4.48 -13.36
C LYS A 23 1.05 3.83 -13.77
N ALA A 24 0.37 3.13 -12.85
CA ALA A 24 -0.91 2.50 -13.13
C ALA A 24 -1.96 3.50 -13.61
N THR A 25 -1.95 4.74 -13.09
CA THR A 25 -2.88 5.78 -13.54
C THR A 25 -2.68 6.19 -15.00
N GLU A 26 -1.44 6.11 -15.51
CA GLU A 26 -1.14 6.37 -16.92
C GLU A 26 -1.63 5.21 -17.82
N LEU A 27 -1.54 3.98 -17.31
CA LEU A 27 -1.98 2.76 -17.98
C LEU A 27 -3.51 2.60 -18.05
N VAL A 28 -4.27 3.37 -17.25
CA VAL A 28 -5.75 3.35 -17.23
C VAL A 28 -6.36 3.57 -18.61
N SER A 29 -5.74 4.42 -19.42
CA SER A 29 -6.20 4.71 -20.78
C SER A 29 -6.13 3.51 -21.72
N GLN A 30 -5.23 2.56 -21.45
CA GLN A 30 -4.98 1.36 -22.24
C GLN A 30 -5.70 0.12 -21.69
N ALA A 31 -6.24 0.21 -20.47
CA ALA A 31 -6.92 -0.87 -19.80
C ALA A 31 -8.27 -1.20 -20.46
N THR A 32 -8.56 -2.48 -20.63
CA THR A 32 -9.86 -3.00 -21.06
C THR A 32 -10.91 -2.84 -19.96
N ASP A 33 -12.19 -2.71 -20.33
CA ASP A 33 -13.27 -2.38 -19.39
C ASP A 33 -13.50 -3.45 -18.30
N ASP A 34 -13.13 -4.70 -18.57
CA ASP A 34 -13.20 -5.83 -17.63
C ASP A 34 -12.28 -5.69 -16.40
N LEU A 35 -11.26 -4.83 -16.48
CA LEU A 35 -10.36 -4.54 -15.36
C LEU A 35 -10.98 -3.55 -14.36
N PHE A 36 -12.15 -2.99 -14.66
CA PHE A 36 -12.85 -2.01 -13.85
C PHE A 36 -14.17 -2.56 -13.30
N SER A 37 -14.52 -2.10 -12.11
CA SER A 37 -15.80 -2.38 -11.46
C SER A 37 -16.84 -1.30 -11.76
N GLY A 38 -18.09 -1.72 -11.94
CA GLY A 38 -19.25 -0.84 -12.06
C GLY A 38 -19.90 -0.87 -13.44
N THR A 39 -20.77 0.09 -13.70
CA THR A 39 -21.48 0.21 -14.99
C THR A 39 -20.57 0.84 -16.06
N PRO A 40 -20.87 0.68 -17.37
CA PRO A 40 -20.09 1.30 -18.44
C PRO A 40 -19.90 2.82 -18.27
N ALA A 41 -20.94 3.53 -17.83
CA ALA A 41 -20.86 4.95 -17.52
C ALA A 41 -19.88 5.26 -16.36
N THR A 42 -19.85 4.39 -15.34
CA THR A 42 -18.91 4.51 -14.22
C THR A 42 -17.48 4.26 -14.65
N ILE A 43 -17.27 3.24 -15.48
CA ILE A 43 -15.96 2.89 -16.05
C ILE A 43 -15.43 4.04 -16.90
N TYR A 44 -16.29 4.62 -17.75
CA TYR A 44 -15.94 5.81 -18.54
C TYR A 44 -15.45 6.98 -17.68
N LEU A 45 -16.17 7.31 -16.60
CA LEU A 45 -15.76 8.37 -15.67
C LEU A 45 -14.44 8.06 -14.95
N LYS A 46 -14.19 6.78 -14.62
CA LYS A 46 -12.91 6.33 -14.04
C LYS A 46 -11.76 6.51 -15.03
N LYS A 47 -11.96 6.11 -16.29
CA LYS A 47 -10.96 6.28 -17.37
C LYS A 47 -10.61 7.74 -17.66
N MET A 48 -11.59 8.64 -17.53
CA MET A 48 -11.40 10.09 -17.68
C MET A 48 -10.83 10.77 -16.43
N GLY A 49 -10.52 10.03 -15.36
CA GLY A 49 -10.02 10.60 -14.10
C GLY A 49 -11.05 11.37 -13.28
N HIS A 50 -12.32 11.40 -13.70
CA HIS A 50 -13.42 12.05 -12.98
C HIS A 50 -13.92 11.22 -11.79
N ARG A 51 -13.54 9.94 -11.73
CA ARG A 51 -13.85 9.06 -10.59
C ARG A 51 -12.60 8.31 -10.18
N GLN A 52 -12.38 8.21 -8.86
CA GLN A 52 -11.25 7.48 -8.30
C GLN A 52 -11.34 5.98 -8.59
N LEU A 53 -10.17 5.40 -8.85
CA LEU A 53 -9.96 3.97 -8.97
C LEU A 53 -9.82 3.36 -7.59
N THR A 54 -10.35 2.16 -7.43
CA THR A 54 -10.14 1.36 -6.23
C THR A 54 -8.74 0.75 -6.24
N SER A 55 -8.21 0.41 -5.07
CA SER A 55 -6.89 -0.24 -4.96
C SER A 55 -6.82 -1.57 -5.71
N GLU A 56 -7.94 -2.30 -5.79
CA GLU A 56 -8.04 -3.56 -6.52
C GLU A 56 -7.98 -3.35 -8.03
N GLU A 57 -8.68 -2.34 -8.56
CA GLU A 57 -8.61 -1.98 -9.98
C GLU A 57 -7.20 -1.55 -10.39
N LEU A 58 -6.54 -0.73 -9.58
CA LEU A 58 -5.14 -0.34 -9.82
C LEU A 58 -4.24 -1.58 -9.86
N LYS A 59 -4.43 -2.53 -8.92
CA LYS A 59 -3.69 -3.79 -8.92
C LYS A 59 -3.97 -4.64 -10.16
N ASN A 60 -5.21 -4.72 -10.60
CA ASN A 60 -5.60 -5.46 -11.80
C ASN A 60 -4.95 -4.85 -13.05
N ILE A 61 -4.95 -3.52 -13.17
CA ILE A 61 -4.30 -2.79 -14.26
C ILE A 61 -2.80 -3.08 -14.28
N ILE A 62 -2.11 -3.01 -13.13
CA ILE A 62 -0.67 -3.33 -13.05
C ILE A 62 -0.42 -4.81 -13.42
N THR A 63 -1.27 -5.71 -12.96
CA THR A 63 -1.10 -7.15 -13.21
C THR A 63 -1.30 -7.48 -14.70
N ALA A 64 -2.23 -6.80 -15.37
CA ALA A 64 -2.52 -6.99 -16.79
C ALA A 64 -1.51 -6.30 -17.70
N LEU A 65 -1.20 -5.02 -17.44
CA LEU A 65 -0.48 -4.14 -18.36
C LEU A 65 0.91 -3.71 -17.87
N GLY A 66 1.21 -3.88 -16.58
CA GLY A 66 2.51 -3.53 -16.01
C GLY A 66 3.63 -4.47 -16.48
N SER A 67 4.87 -3.99 -16.37
CA SER A 67 6.07 -4.79 -16.64
C SER A 67 6.23 -5.92 -15.62
N ALA A 68 7.13 -6.88 -15.90
CA ALA A 68 7.47 -7.93 -14.94
C ALA A 68 7.99 -7.35 -13.61
N GLU A 69 8.75 -6.24 -13.69
CA GLU A 69 9.24 -5.51 -12.52
C GLU A 69 8.09 -4.88 -11.72
N ASP A 70 7.13 -4.23 -12.38
CA ASP A 70 5.98 -3.62 -11.69
C ASP A 70 5.14 -4.70 -10.96
N LYS A 71 5.00 -5.89 -11.56
CA LYS A 71 4.32 -7.04 -10.93
C LYS A 71 5.08 -7.57 -9.72
N GLN A 72 6.41 -7.61 -9.78
CA GLN A 72 7.24 -8.00 -8.64
C GLN A 72 7.08 -6.99 -7.49
N ILE A 73 7.09 -5.69 -7.79
CA ILE A 73 6.88 -4.64 -6.78
C ILE A 73 5.52 -4.78 -6.08
N VAL A 74 4.47 -5.18 -6.81
CA VAL A 74 3.16 -5.48 -6.19
C VAL A 74 3.27 -6.64 -5.19
N GLN A 75 3.98 -7.71 -5.54
CA GLN A 75 4.16 -8.86 -4.64
C GLN A 75 5.00 -8.48 -3.42
N ASP A 76 6.11 -7.78 -3.62
CA ASP A 76 6.99 -7.31 -2.54
C ASP A 76 6.23 -6.41 -1.56
N PHE A 77 5.33 -5.57 -2.07
CA PHE A 77 4.47 -4.75 -1.23
C PHE A 77 3.50 -5.58 -0.38
N GLN A 78 2.88 -6.61 -0.93
CA GLN A 78 2.00 -7.50 -0.17
C GLN A 78 2.76 -8.21 0.96
N GLN A 79 3.98 -8.64 0.69
CA GLN A 79 4.86 -9.23 1.70
C GLN A 79 5.22 -8.19 2.78
N ALA A 80 5.58 -6.98 2.39
CA ALA A 80 5.87 -5.88 3.31
C ALA A 80 4.69 -5.50 4.21
N GLN A 81 3.45 -5.59 3.72
CA GLN A 81 2.23 -5.37 4.52
C GLN A 81 2.09 -6.41 5.65
N LEU A 82 2.39 -7.68 5.35
CA LEU A 82 2.36 -8.77 6.33
C LEU A 82 3.44 -8.58 7.39
N GLU A 83 4.67 -8.31 6.96
CA GLU A 83 5.81 -8.10 7.85
C GLU A 83 5.61 -6.89 8.76
N LEU A 84 5.09 -5.78 8.22
CA LEU A 84 4.72 -4.62 9.03
C LEU A 84 3.70 -4.98 10.11
N SER A 85 2.67 -5.73 9.74
CA SER A 85 1.60 -6.10 10.68
C SER A 85 2.14 -6.97 11.82
N GLN A 86 2.97 -7.96 11.49
CA GLN A 86 3.67 -8.80 12.48
C GLN A 86 4.60 -7.97 13.37
N ARG A 87 5.35 -7.04 12.76
CA ARG A 87 6.27 -6.16 13.49
C ARG A 87 5.53 -5.27 14.49
N LEU A 88 4.38 -4.72 14.10
CA LEU A 88 3.55 -3.87 14.92
C LEU A 88 2.91 -4.64 16.08
N GLN A 89 2.38 -5.84 15.83
CA GLN A 89 1.84 -6.71 16.89
C GLN A 89 2.88 -7.01 17.99
N ASN A 90 4.15 -7.13 17.61
CA ASN A 90 5.26 -7.40 18.54
C ASN A 90 5.85 -6.13 19.20
N THR A 91 5.32 -4.94 18.91
CA THR A 91 5.86 -3.67 19.42
C THR A 91 5.22 -3.29 20.76
N LYS A 92 6.01 -3.30 21.84
CA LYS A 92 5.53 -3.00 23.21
C LYS A 92 4.92 -1.60 23.36
N ASN A 93 5.42 -0.60 22.62
CA ASN A 93 4.99 0.80 22.72
C ASN A 93 4.13 1.26 21.51
N ILE A 94 3.29 0.37 21.00
CA ILE A 94 2.51 0.59 19.78
C ILE A 94 1.62 1.84 19.85
N GLY A 95 1.05 2.16 21.02
CA GLY A 95 0.20 3.34 21.19
C GLY A 95 0.95 4.66 20.95
N LEU A 96 2.19 4.76 21.42
CA LEU A 96 3.04 5.94 21.19
C LEU A 96 3.41 6.07 19.71
N LEU A 97 3.82 4.95 19.10
CA LEU A 97 4.15 4.87 17.69
C LEU A 97 2.98 5.32 16.81
N LEU A 98 1.79 4.77 17.02
CA LEU A 98 0.60 5.11 16.24
C LEU A 98 0.20 6.57 16.41
N LYS A 99 0.33 7.12 17.63
CA LYS A 99 0.08 8.53 17.90
C LYS A 99 1.03 9.44 17.13
N GLN A 100 2.33 9.11 17.09
CA GLN A 100 3.32 9.88 16.33
C GLN A 100 3.15 9.72 14.82
N ALA A 101 2.77 8.54 14.35
CA ALA A 101 2.43 8.27 12.95
C ALA A 101 1.06 8.86 12.54
N LYS A 102 0.33 9.50 13.48
CA LYS A 102 -1.01 10.07 13.25
C LYS A 102 -2.04 9.04 12.75
N ILE A 103 -1.91 7.78 13.17
CA ILE A 103 -2.82 6.70 12.80
C ILE A 103 -3.76 6.40 13.99
N PRO A 104 -5.08 6.50 13.81
CA PRO A 104 -6.02 6.16 14.87
C PRO A 104 -5.88 4.70 15.31
N TYR A 105 -5.87 4.46 16.62
CA TYR A 105 -5.67 3.11 17.18
C TYR A 105 -6.68 2.08 16.66
N GLN A 106 -7.96 2.46 16.53
CA GLN A 106 -9.01 1.60 15.98
C GLN A 106 -8.71 1.18 14.53
N GLN A 107 -8.18 2.08 13.71
CA GLN A 107 -7.80 1.75 12.34
C GLN A 107 -6.61 0.78 12.33
N ALA A 108 -5.58 1.04 13.14
CA ALA A 108 -4.42 0.15 13.21
C ALA A 108 -4.81 -1.27 13.67
N TYR A 109 -5.66 -1.37 14.69
CA TYR A 109 -6.13 -2.65 15.22
C TYR A 109 -6.86 -3.48 14.15
N ALA A 110 -7.77 -2.85 13.39
CA ALA A 110 -8.45 -3.52 12.29
C ALA A 110 -7.49 -3.97 11.17
N ARG A 111 -6.39 -3.23 10.95
CA ARG A 111 -5.37 -3.56 9.94
C ARG A 111 -4.36 -4.61 10.41
N PHE A 112 -4.26 -4.90 11.70
CA PHE A 112 -3.43 -6.01 12.18
C PHE A 112 -3.97 -7.37 11.77
N SER A 113 -5.30 -7.52 11.69
CA SER A 113 -5.96 -8.74 11.18
C SER A 113 -6.22 -8.68 9.66
N ARG A 114 -6.17 -7.49 9.07
CA ARG A 114 -6.35 -7.24 7.63
C ARG A 114 -5.22 -6.38 7.10
N SER A 115 -4.05 -7.01 6.94
CA SER A 115 -2.81 -6.34 6.52
C SER A 115 -2.91 -5.74 5.11
N ASP A 116 -3.77 -6.29 4.26
CA ASP A 116 -4.11 -5.80 2.92
C ASP A 116 -4.60 -4.35 2.91
N LEU A 117 -5.17 -3.89 4.04
CA LEU A 117 -5.71 -2.54 4.19
C LEU A 117 -4.65 -1.48 4.53
N TRP A 118 -3.37 -1.87 4.69
CA TRP A 118 -2.29 -0.91 4.88
C TRP A 118 -2.01 -0.14 3.58
N LYS A 119 -2.07 1.19 3.67
CA LYS A 119 -1.68 2.06 2.56
C LYS A 119 -0.18 2.35 2.58
N PRO A 120 0.48 2.49 1.42
CA PRO A 120 1.92 2.76 1.34
C PRO A 120 2.34 3.95 2.21
N GLU A 121 1.58 5.04 2.18
CA GLU A 121 1.91 6.27 2.92
C GLU A 121 1.86 6.05 4.43
N GLN A 122 0.92 5.22 4.90
CA GLN A 122 0.80 4.87 6.32
C GLN A 122 1.95 3.96 6.75
N MET A 123 2.35 3.02 5.89
CA MET A 123 3.49 2.14 6.15
C MET A 123 4.78 2.96 6.28
N ILE A 124 5.03 3.88 5.35
CA ILE A 124 6.19 4.78 5.39
C ILE A 124 6.19 5.59 6.69
N GLN A 125 5.07 6.23 7.05
CA GLN A 125 4.97 7.03 8.28
C GLN A 125 5.25 6.20 9.54
N ILE A 126 4.70 4.99 9.62
CA ILE A 126 4.95 4.08 10.75
C ILE A 126 6.44 3.74 10.85
N MET A 127 7.05 3.38 9.73
CA MET A 127 8.44 2.93 9.71
C MET A 127 9.42 4.08 9.97
N GLU A 128 9.13 5.29 9.49
CA GLU A 128 9.90 6.48 9.85
C GLU A 128 9.83 6.79 11.35
N VAL A 129 8.68 6.57 11.99
CA VAL A 129 8.53 6.71 13.44
C VAL A 129 9.32 5.62 14.17
N LEU A 130 9.24 4.36 13.74
CA LEU A 130 10.06 3.27 14.29
C LEU A 130 11.56 3.59 14.20
N ARG A 131 12.01 4.07 13.04
CA ARG A 131 13.40 4.49 12.81
C ARG A 131 13.81 5.61 13.76
N ARG A 132 12.99 6.65 13.90
CA ARG A 132 13.27 7.80 14.76
C ARG A 132 13.32 7.41 16.24
N LEU A 133 12.44 6.51 16.66
CA LEU A 133 12.38 6.04 18.04
C LEU A 133 13.38 4.91 18.33
N GLN A 134 14.09 4.41 17.31
CA GLN A 134 15.00 3.25 17.38
C GLN A 134 14.35 2.02 18.01
N LEU A 135 13.06 1.83 17.72
CA LEU A 135 12.19 0.81 18.34
C LEU A 135 12.01 -0.44 17.49
#